data_AF-A0A3D3W9H5-F1
#
_entry.id   AF-A0A3D3W9H5-F1
#
_cell.length_a   1.000
_cell.length_b   1.000
_cell.length_c   1.000
_cell.angle_alpha   90.00
_cell.angle_beta   90.00
_cell.angle_gamma   90.00
#
_symmetry.space_group_name_H-M   'P 1'
#
loop_
_entity.id
_entity.type
_entity.pdbx_description
1 polymer ?
#
loop_
_entity_poly.entity_id
_entity_poly.type
_entity_poly.pdbx_seq_one_letter_code
_entity_poly.pdbx_strand_id
1 'polypeptide(L)' 'MNLVEAAKEAIITGRAIARTKGMFAGIVKIKPTNTENCLIRGSGMSEIPRRGWQPKAEDLVAEDWIIVDWE' A
#
# COMPACT_ATOMS: atom_id res chain seq x y z
N MET A 1 -3.23 -5.40 -10.57
CA MET A 1 -1.94 -6.10 -10.56
C MET A 1 -1.87 -6.99 -9.33
N ASN A 2 -1.05 -8.04 -9.34
CA ASN A 2 -0.77 -8.74 -8.08
C ASN A 2 0.12 -7.88 -7.17
N LEU A 3 0.22 -8.27 -5.89
CA LEU A 3 1.00 -7.52 -4.89
C LEU A 3 2.47 -7.35 -5.29
N VAL A 4 3.10 -8.37 -5.84
CA VAL A 4 4.53 -8.37 -6.18
C VAL A 4 4.82 -7.42 -7.34
N GLU A 5 3.99 -7.46 -8.40
CA GLU A 5 4.08 -6.56 -9.54
C GLU A 5 3.92 -5.10 -9.11
N ALA A 6 2.85 -4.81 -8.36
CA ALA A 6 2.58 -3.46 -7.89
C ALA A 6 3.71 -2.94 -6.98
N ALA A 7 4.24 -3.79 -6.08
CA ALA A 7 5.34 -3.40 -5.20
C ALA A 7 6.62 -3.08 -5.98
N LYS A 8 7.00 -3.90 -6.96
CA LYS A 8 8.18 -3.65 -7.82
C LYS A 8 8.05 -2.34 -8.57
N GLU A 9 6.90 -2.09 -9.18
CA GLU A 9 6.65 -0.87 -9.93
C GLU A 9 6.65 0.37 -9.01
N ALA A 10 6.04 0.28 -7.82
CA ALA A 10 6.05 1.36 -6.84
C ALA A 10 7.46 1.69 -6.33
N ILE A 11 8.33 0.69 -6.14
CA ILE A 11 9.73 0.90 -5.76
C ILE A 11 10.47 1.67 -6.86
N ILE A 12 10.33 1.24 -8.12
CA ILE A 12 11.00 1.86 -9.27
C ILE A 12 10.54 3.31 -9.46
N THR A 13 9.24 3.56 -9.29
CA THR A 13 8.62 4.87 -9.53
C THR A 13 8.62 5.80 -8.31
N GLY A 14 9.04 5.31 -7.14
CA GLY A 14 8.98 6.06 -5.87
C GLY A 14 7.56 6.32 -5.36
N ARG A 15 6.57 5.58 -5.87
CA ARG A 15 5.14 5.72 -5.59
C ARG A 15 4.66 4.74 -4.51
N ALA A 16 3.35 4.69 -4.29
CA ALA A 16 2.71 3.77 -3.37
C ALA A 16 1.75 2.82 -4.11
N ILE A 17 1.30 1.80 -3.40
CA ILE A 17 0.27 0.86 -3.85
C ILE A 17 -0.99 1.03 -3.02
N ALA A 18 -2.14 0.79 -3.64
CA ALA A 18 -3.43 0.74 -2.95
C ALA A 18 -4.28 -0.39 -3.54
N ARG A 19 -5.22 -0.90 -2.74
CA ARG A 19 -6.27 -1.80 -3.23
C ARG A 19 -7.41 -1.00 -3.84
N THR A 20 -8.08 -1.57 -4.83
CA THR A 20 -9.30 -0.99 -5.43
C THR A 20 -10.58 -1.65 -4.91
N LYS A 21 -10.46 -2.75 -4.16
CA LYS A 21 -11.54 -3.48 -3.52
C LYS A 21 -11.29 -3.63 -2.01
N GLY A 22 -12.38 -3.93 -1.29
CA GLY A 22 -12.37 -4.10 0.16
C GLY A 22 -12.64 -2.81 0.93
N MET A 23 -12.70 -2.92 2.26
CA MET A 23 -13.11 -1.84 3.17
C MET A 23 -12.24 -0.58 3.07
N PHE A 24 -10.98 -0.73 2.66
CA PHE A 24 -10.00 0.36 2.60
C PHE A 24 -9.59 0.71 1.16
N ALA A 25 -10.39 0.33 0.17
CA ALA A 25 -10.15 0.61 -1.24
C ALA A 25 -9.89 2.10 -1.48
N GLY A 26 -8.74 2.45 -2.07
CA GLY A 26 -8.32 3.82 -2.34
C GLY A 26 -8.03 4.69 -1.10
N ILE A 27 -8.30 4.20 0.11
CA ILE A 27 -8.08 4.93 1.37
C ILE A 27 -6.68 4.68 1.88
N VAL A 28 -6.25 3.41 1.91
CA VAL A 28 -4.95 3.00 2.44
C VAL A 28 -3.94 2.95 1.30
N LYS A 29 -2.92 3.82 1.38
CA LYS A 29 -1.72 3.76 0.54
C LYS A 29 -0.61 3.06 1.30
N ILE A 30 0.05 2.11 0.68
CA ILE A 30 1.23 1.41 1.22
C ILE A 30 2.44 1.83 0.39
N LYS A 31 3.46 2.40 1.02
CA LYS A 31 4.73 2.68 0.37
C LYS A 31 5.73 1.56 0.69
N PRO A 32 6.11 0.72 -0.30
CA PRO A 32 7.17 -0.26 -0.10
C PRO A 32 8.47 0.46 0.29
N THR A 33 9.14 -0.03 1.33
CA THR A 33 10.41 0.51 1.82
C THR A 33 11.24 -0.62 2.41
N ASN A 34 12.56 -0.44 2.45
CA ASN A 34 13.50 -1.40 3.05
C ASN A 34 13.72 -1.18 4.55
N THR A 35 12.99 -0.22 5.14
CA THR A 35 12.94 -0.04 6.59
C THR A 35 11.86 -0.93 7.20
N GLU A 36 12.00 -1.29 8.47
CA GLU A 36 11.06 -2.14 9.22
C GLU A 36 9.61 -1.60 9.26
N ASN A 37 9.42 -0.33 8.90
CA ASN A 37 8.14 0.34 8.85
C ASN A 37 7.68 0.53 7.40
N CYS A 38 6.92 -0.41 6.85
CA CYS A 38 6.08 -0.12 5.69
C CYS A 38 5.18 1.08 6.03
N LEU A 39 5.32 2.18 5.29
CA LEU A 39 4.57 3.40 5.58
C LEU A 39 3.16 3.24 5.03
N ILE A 40 2.16 3.21 5.92
CA ILE A 40 0.75 3.32 5.55
C ILE A 40 0.32 4.77 5.70
N ARG A 41 -0.42 5.31 4.74
CA ARG A 41 -1.16 6.56 4.96
C ARG A 41 -2.60 6.39 4.52
N GLY A 42 -3.52 6.69 5.44
CA GLY A 42 -4.93 6.92 5.11
C GLY A 42 -5.14 8.34 4.60
N SER A 43 -6.06 8.54 3.65
CA SER A 43 -6.54 9.89 3.32
C SER A 43 -7.04 10.60 4.59
N GLY A 44 -6.54 11.81 4.87
CA GLY A 44 -6.87 12.59 6.06
C GLY A 44 -6.09 12.25 7.34
N MET A 45 -5.16 11.29 7.31
CA MET A 45 -4.28 11.04 8.45
C MET A 45 -3.14 12.08 8.51
N SER A 46 -3.08 12.82 9.62
CA SER A 46 -1.99 13.77 9.93
C SER A 46 -0.70 13.06 10.34
N GLU A 47 -0.81 11.83 10.86
CA GLU A 47 0.32 11.02 11.31
C GLU A 47 0.28 9.63 10.68
N ILE A 48 1.47 9.10 10.38
CA ILE A 48 1.65 7.73 9.92
C ILE A 48 1.37 6.80 11.10
N PRO A 49 0.47 5.79 10.98
CA PRO A 49 0.19 4.86 12.06
C PRO A 49 1.48 4.16 12.49
N ARG A 50 1.75 4.17 13.80
CA ARG A 50 2.98 3.61 14.40
C ARG A 50 3.07 2.08 14.28
N ARG A 51 1.94 1.41 14.03
CA ARG A 51 1.89 -0.03 13.77
C ARG A 51 1.68 -0.19 12.26
N GLY A 52 2.69 -0.75 11.60
CA GLY A 52 2.69 -0.99 10.16
C GLY A 52 1.56 -1.91 9.69
N TRP A 53 1.57 -2.21 8.40
CA TRP A 53 0.54 -3.02 7.77
C TRP A 53 0.51 -4.44 8.33
N GLN A 54 -0.67 -4.91 8.73
CA GLN A 54 -0.92 -6.29 9.15
C GLN A 54 -1.82 -6.95 8.10
N PRO A 55 -1.24 -7.45 6.99
CA PRO A 55 -2.03 -8.03 5.91
C PRO A 55 -2.75 -9.30 6.37
N LYS A 56 -3.95 -9.51 5.83
CA LYS A 56 -4.59 -10.82 5.82
C LYS A 56 -4.15 -11.62 4.60
N ALA A 57 -4.40 -12.93 4.61
CA ALA A 57 -4.12 -13.79 3.46
C ALA A 57 -4.77 -13.28 2.16
N GLU A 58 -5.99 -12.75 2.26
CA GLU A 58 -6.73 -12.14 1.14
C GLU A 58 -6.04 -10.92 0.52
N ASP A 59 -5.24 -10.18 1.29
CA ASP A 59 -4.50 -9.04 0.78
C ASP A 59 -3.27 -9.49 -0.03
N LEU A 60 -2.62 -10.57 0.43
CA LEU A 60 -1.41 -11.11 -0.20
C LEU A 60 -1.67 -11.73 -1.56
N VAL A 61 -2.86 -12.34 -1.74
CA VAL A 61 -3.28 -12.98 -2.99
C VAL A 61 -4.16 -12.08 -3.85
N ALA A 62 -4.34 -10.82 -3.46
CA ALA A 62 -5.20 -9.90 -4.20
C ALA A 62 -4.59 -9.50 -5.56
N GLU A 63 -5.44 -9.34 -6.57
CA GLU A 63 -5.06 -8.94 -7.93
C GLU A 63 -5.50 -7.52 -8.28
N ASP A 64 -6.10 -6.83 -7.31
CA ASP A 64 -6.72 -5.52 -7.47
C ASP A 64 -5.82 -4.36 -6.99
N TRP A 65 -4.50 -4.60 -6.90
CA TRP A 65 -3.51 -3.58 -6.56
C TRP A 65 -3.28 -2.62 -7.73
N ILE A 66 -3.18 -1.34 -7.40
CA ILE A 66 -2.88 -0.23 -8.31
C ILE A 66 -1.74 0.64 -7.78
N ILE A 67 -1.05 1.34 -8.67
CA ILE A 67 -0.08 2.39 -8.32
C ILE A 67 -0.82 3.70 -8.06
N VAL A 68 -0.46 4.38 -6.98
CA VAL A 68 -1.00 5.68 -6.61
C VAL A 68 0.13 6.62 -6.20
N ASP A 69 -0.04 7.91 -6.45
CA ASP A 69 0.88 8.92 -5.92
C ASP A 69 0.84 8.92 -4.39
N TRP A 70 1.99 9.17 -3.76
CA TRP A 70 2.12 9.16 -2.30
C TRP A 70 1.55 10.42 -1.62
N GLU A 71 1.48 11.52 -2.37
CA GLU A 71 1.06 12.85 -1.90
C GLU A 71 -0.36 12.87 -1.30
#